data_AF-A0AAE4Z872-F1
#
_entry.id   AF-A0AAE4Z872-F1
#
_cell.length_a   1.000
_cell.length_b   1.000
_cell.length_c   1.000
_cell.angle_alpha   90.00
_cell.angle_beta   90.00
_cell.angle_gamma   90.00
#
_symmetry.space_group_name_H-M   'P 1'
#
loop_
_entity.id
_entity.type
_entity.pdbx_description
1 polymer ?
#
loop_
_entity_poly.entity_id
_entity_poly.type
_entity_poly.pdbx_seq_one_letter_code
_entity_poly.pdbx_strand_id
1 'polypeptide(L)' 'MVEPTESEPRAELDRFVAAVRAILAEAERDPELVKSAPHLAPRRRLDETRAARQPVLRWTPA' A
#
# COMPACT_ATOMS: atom_id res chain seq x y z
N MET A 1 -7.00 9.15 5.94
CA MET A 1 -8.14 8.83 6.81
C MET A 1 -7.87 7.45 7.40
N VAL A 2 -7.97 7.28 8.72
CA VAL A 2 -7.73 5.99 9.40
C VAL A 2 -8.99 5.64 10.18
N GLU A 3 -9.58 4.49 9.92
CA GLU A 3 -10.80 3.98 10.55
C GLU A 3 -10.57 2.51 10.96
N PRO A 4 -10.26 2.23 12.23
CA PRO A 4 -9.95 0.88 12.67
C PRO A 4 -11.18 -0.02 12.86
N THR A 5 -12.39 0.53 12.95
CA THR A 5 -13.62 -0.15 13.43
C THR A 5 -13.51 -0.61 14.90
N GLU A 6 -14.63 -1.02 15.49
CA GLU A 6 -14.74 -1.41 16.89
C GLU A 6 -14.23 -2.82 17.19
N SER A 7 -14.09 -3.66 16.16
CA SER A 7 -13.68 -5.06 16.31
C SER A 7 -12.18 -5.24 16.50
N GLU A 8 -11.38 -4.20 16.24
CA GLU A 8 -9.92 -4.29 16.33
C GLU A 8 -9.43 -4.17 17.78
N PRO A 9 -8.62 -5.11 18.27
CA PRO A 9 -8.08 -5.03 19.60
C PRO A 9 -7.02 -3.92 19.68
N ARG A 10 -6.83 -3.36 20.88
CA ARG A 10 -5.77 -2.35 21.14
C ARG A 10 -4.39 -2.78 20.62
N ALA A 11 -4.06 -4.07 20.73
CA ALA A 11 -2.79 -4.60 20.25
C ALA A 11 -2.61 -4.46 18.73
N GLU A 12 -3.68 -4.53 17.94
CA GLU A 12 -3.62 -4.29 16.49
C GLU A 12 -3.40 -2.79 16.20
N LEU A 13 -4.05 -1.91 16.95
CA LEU A 13 -3.82 -0.46 16.84
C LEU A 13 -2.37 -0.09 17.16
N ASP A 14 -1.79 -0.68 18.20
CA ASP A 14 -0.39 -0.46 18.59
C ASP A 14 0.56 -0.98 17.49
N ARG A 15 0.26 -2.12 16.86
CA ARG A 15 1.01 -2.64 15.70
C ARG A 15 0.96 -1.69 14.51
N PHE A 16 -0.22 -1.18 14.17
CA PHE A 16 -0.39 -0.21 13.09
C PHE A 16 0.43 1.07 13.35
N VAL A 17 0.37 1.62 14.56
CA VAL A 17 1.15 2.80 14.95
C VAL A 17 2.66 2.54 14.82
N ALA A 18 3.13 1.37 15.25
CA ALA A 18 4.53 1.00 15.11
C ALA A 18 4.96 0.92 13.63
N ALA A 19 4.12 0.34 12.76
CA ALA A 19 4.37 0.29 11.33
C ALA A 19 4.44 1.70 10.69
N VAL A 20 3.52 2.59 11.03
CA VAL A 20 3.54 3.98 10.54
C VAL A 20 4.80 4.72 10.99
N ARG A 21 5.24 4.54 12.25
CA ARG A 21 6.50 5.11 12.74
C ARG A 21 7.72 4.59 11.97
N ALA A 22 7.74 3.30 11.63
CA ALA A 22 8.80 2.73 10.81
C ALA A 22 8.82 3.35 9.40
N ILE A 23 7.65 3.46 8.76
CA ILE A 23 7.51 4.09 7.43
C ILE A 23 7.99 5.55 7.45
N LEU A 24 7.67 6.32 8.50
CA LEU A 24 8.15 7.70 8.64
C LEU A 24 9.68 7.75 8.74
N ALA A 25 10.28 6.89 9.57
CA ALA A 25 11.72 6.81 9.71
C ALA A 25 12.42 6.31 8.42
N GLU A 26 11.77 5.47 7.62
CA GLU A 26 12.23 5.07 6.29
C GLU A 26 12.15 6.25 5.32
N ALA A 27 11.02 6.97 5.28
CA ALA A 27 10.84 8.12 4.41
C ALA A 27 11.84 9.25 4.68
N GLU A 28 12.25 9.44 5.93
CA GLU A 28 13.27 10.43 6.32
C GLU A 28 14.70 10.00 5.94
N ARG A 29 15.04 8.71 6.09
CA ARG A 29 16.41 8.21 5.89
C ARG A 29 16.69 7.79 4.44
N ASP A 30 15.73 7.12 3.81
CA ASP A 30 15.80 6.61 2.44
C ASP A 30 14.40 6.69 1.78
N PRO A 31 14.05 7.85 1.20
CA PRO A 31 12.74 8.06 0.59
C PRO A 31 12.42 7.08 -0.55
N GLU A 32 13.44 6.54 -1.24
CA GLU A 32 13.22 5.68 -2.40
C GLU A 32 12.68 4.31 -2.00
N LEU A 33 12.98 3.83 -0.80
CA LEU A 33 12.39 2.61 -0.24
C LEU A 33 10.86 2.72 -0.16
N VAL A 34 10.34 3.86 0.31
CA VAL A 34 8.89 4.09 0.43
C VAL A 34 8.23 4.33 -0.93
N LYS A 35 8.88 5.11 -1.82
CA LYS A 35 8.32 5.45 -3.14
C LYS A 35 8.24 4.25 -4.08
N SER A 36 9.23 3.35 -4.02
CA SER A 36 9.30 2.18 -4.89
C SER A 36 8.57 0.95 -4.34
N ALA A 37 7.99 1.05 -3.14
CA ALA A 37 7.10 0.05 -2.58
C ALA A 37 5.84 -0.18 -3.47
N PRO A 38 5.26 -1.40 -3.47
CA PRO A 38 5.63 -2.55 -2.65
C PRO A 38 6.77 -3.40 -3.24
N HIS A 39 7.53 -4.07 -2.37
CA HIS A 39 8.68 -4.91 -2.75
C HIS A 39 8.40 -6.41 -2.83
N LEU A 40 7.55 -6.92 -1.93
CA LEU A 40 7.27 -8.35 -1.77
C LEU A 40 5.84 -8.74 -2.17
N ALA A 41 5.00 -7.76 -2.52
CA ALA A 41 3.66 -8.04 -3.00
C ALA A 41 3.72 -8.79 -4.35
N PRO A 42 2.74 -9.66 -4.65
CA PRO A 42 2.72 -10.43 -5.89
C PRO A 42 2.65 -9.55 -7.15
N ARG A 43 2.31 -8.26 -7.01
CA ARG A 43 2.35 -7.26 -8.06
C ARG A 43 2.97 -5.96 -7.55
N ARG A 44 3.58 -5.20 -8.46
CA ARG A 44 4.11 -3.85 -8.22
C ARG A 44 3.00 -2.81 -8.32
N ARG A 45 3.36 -1.53 -8.11
CA ARG A 45 2.48 -0.39 -8.33
C ARG A 45 1.88 -0.45 -9.76
N LEU A 46 0.57 -0.39 -9.84
CA LEU A 46 -0.17 -0.45 -11.10
C LEU A 46 -0.10 0.89 -11.83
N ASP A 47 -0.16 0.84 -13.16
CA ASP A 47 -0.30 2.04 -13.99
C ASP A 47 -1.78 2.45 -14.08
N GLU A 48 -2.21 3.25 -13.10
CA GLU A 48 -3.58 3.77 -13.01
C GLU A 48 -3.94 4.68 -14.18
N THR A 49 -2.96 5.40 -14.74
CA THR A 49 -3.18 6.31 -15.89
C THR A 49 -3.54 5.52 -17.13
N ARG A 50 -2.76 4.47 -17.43
CA ARG A 50 -3.06 3.57 -18.54
C ARG A 50 -4.37 2.83 -18.32
N ALA A 51 -4.61 2.32 -17.11
CA ALA A 51 -5.84 1.61 -16.79
C ALA A 51 -7.08 2.50 -17.05
N ALA A 52 -7.01 3.79 -16.71
CA ALA A 52 -8.09 4.74 -16.97
C ALA A 52 -8.25 5.10 -18.46
N ARG A 53 -7.14 5.24 -19.21
CA ARG A 53 -7.16 5.64 -20.64
C ARG A 53 -7.43 4.49 -21.59
N GLN A 54 -7.06 3.27 -21.23
CA GLN A 54 -7.18 2.05 -22.05
C GLN A 54 -7.71 0.88 -21.19
N PRO A 55 -8.96 0.97 -20.71
CA PRO A 55 -9.49 -0.02 -19.77
C PRO A 55 -9.75 -1.38 -20.44
N VAL A 56 -9.25 -2.44 -19.82
CA VAL A 56 -9.60 -3.83 -20.16
C VAL A 56 -10.69 -4.29 -19.18
N LEU A 57 -11.95 -4.18 -19.60
CA LEU A 57 -13.11 -4.37 -18.73
C LEU A 57 -13.64 -5.81 -18.70
N ARG A 58 -13.15 -6.67 -19.59
CA ARG A 58 -13.50 -8.09 -19.62
C ARG A 58 -12.26 -8.94 -19.78
N TRP A 59 -12.27 -10.10 -19.16
CA TRP A 59 -11.29 -11.13 -19.46
C TRP A 59 -11.54 -11.70 -20.86
N THR A 60 -10.48 -11.99 -21.59
CA THR A 60 -10.54 -12.68 -22.89
C THR A 60 -9.62 -13.89 -22.81
N PRO A 61 -10.10 -15.12 -23.11
CA PRO A 61 -9.24 -16.29 -23.18
C PRO A 61 -8.12 -16.10 -24.22
N ALA A 62 -7.02 -16.81 -24.04
CA ALA A 62 -5.92 -16.86 -25.02
C ALA A 62 -6.28 -17.71 -26.24
#